data_AF-A0A1W7MDJ2-F1
#
_entry.id   AF-A0A1W7MDJ2-F1
#
_cell.length_a   1.000
_cell.length_b   1.000
_cell.length_c   1.000
_cell.angle_alpha   90.00
_cell.angle_beta   90.00
_cell.angle_gamma   90.00
#
_symmetry.space_group_name_H-M   'P 1'
#
loop_
_entity.id
_entity.type
_entity.pdbx_description
1 polymer ?
#
loop_
_entity_poly.entity_id
_entity_poly.type
_entity_poly.pdbx_seq_one_letter_code
_entity_poly.pdbx_strand_id
1 'polypeptide(L)' 'MALRHARDTYTRRLEGVSIWVVRSSDIVASDPAQDYSMFEPAASKIYRHPTFYVLPEAVDHM' A
#
# COMPACT_ATOMS: atom_id res chain seq x y z
N MET A 1 27.77 -6.18 -5.66
CA MET A 1 28.06 -5.21 -4.57
C MET A 1 26.82 -4.82 -3.79
N ALA A 2 25.73 -4.37 -4.45
CA ALA A 2 24.59 -3.77 -3.78
C ALA A 2 23.93 -4.64 -2.68
N LEU A 3 23.64 -5.92 -2.93
CA LEU A 3 23.11 -6.84 -1.91
C LEU A 3 24.01 -6.96 -0.66
N ARG A 4 25.35 -6.99 -0.86
CA ARG A 4 26.30 -7.09 0.25
C ARG A 4 26.28 -5.84 1.12
N HIS A 5 26.30 -4.66 0.50
CA HIS A 5 26.20 -3.41 1.25
C HIS A 5 24.85 -3.28 1.95
N ALA A 6 23.75 -3.65 1.31
CA ALA A 6 22.42 -3.62 1.93
C ALA A 6 22.33 -4.54 3.16
N ARG A 7 22.91 -5.75 3.08
CA ARG A 7 23.01 -6.68 4.22
C ARG A 7 23.80 -6.11 5.39
N ASP A 8 24.91 -5.44 5.10
CA ASP A 8 25.77 -4.86 6.14
C ASP A 8 25.12 -3.63 6.78
N THR A 9 24.56 -2.72 5.97
CA THR A 9 24.01 -1.43 6.43
C THR A 9 22.63 -1.56 7.07
N TYR A 10 21.71 -2.30 6.46
CA TYR A 10 20.29 -2.28 6.88
C TYR A 10 19.89 -3.43 7.80
N THR A 11 20.55 -4.58 7.69
CA THR A 11 20.13 -5.78 8.45
C THR A 11 21.16 -6.24 9.47
N ARG A 12 22.35 -5.64 9.51
CA ARG A 12 23.48 -6.08 10.38
C ARG A 12 23.75 -7.59 10.27
N ARG A 13 23.50 -8.16 9.08
CA ARG A 13 23.62 -9.59 8.79
C ARG A 13 22.70 -10.51 9.60
N LEU A 14 21.59 -10.00 10.14
CA LEU A 14 20.61 -10.80 10.86
C LEU A 14 20.07 -11.95 9.98
N GLU A 15 19.90 -13.12 10.57
CA GLU A 15 19.35 -14.30 9.91
C GLU A 15 17.85 -14.17 9.68
N GLY A 16 17.32 -14.85 8.66
CA GLY A 16 15.89 -14.84 8.34
C GLY A 16 15.36 -13.55 7.71
N VAL A 17 16.21 -12.58 7.38
CA VAL A 17 15.79 -11.33 6.71
C VAL A 17 15.94 -11.44 5.19
N SER A 18 14.85 -11.25 4.46
CA SER A 18 14.85 -11.16 3.00
C SER A 18 15.13 -9.72 2.55
N ILE A 19 16.02 -9.55 1.57
CA ILE A 19 16.41 -8.24 1.03
C ILE A 19 16.25 -8.26 -0.49
N TRP A 20 15.52 -7.28 -1.03
CA TRP A 20 15.42 -7.04 -2.46
C TRP A 20 16.16 -5.77 -2.83
N VAL A 21 16.88 -5.81 -3.96
CA VAL A 21 17.65 -4.66 -4.47
C VAL A 21 17.29 -4.48 -5.93
N VAL A 22 16.92 -3.25 -6.29
CA VAL A 22 16.57 -2.85 -7.66
C VAL A 22 17.39 -1.61 -8.04
N ARG A 23 17.74 -1.47 -9.32
CA ARG A 23 18.36 -0.22 -9.80
C ARG A 23 17.28 0.84 -9.89
N SER A 24 17.62 2.07 -9.50
CA SER A 24 16.70 3.20 -9.60
C SER A 24 16.21 3.45 -11.03
N SER A 25 17.05 3.18 -12.04
CA SER A 25 16.69 3.29 -13.47
C SER A 25 15.58 2.34 -13.90
N ASP A 26 15.40 1.24 -13.17
CA ASP A 26 14.43 0.20 -13.51
C ASP A 26 13.09 0.44 -12.79
N ILE A 27 12.98 1.51 -11.98
CA ILE A 27 11.76 1.91 -11.30
C ILE A 27 11.01 2.91 -12.18
N VAL A 28 9.78 2.57 -12.56
CA VAL A 28 8.81 3.50 -13.17
C VAL A 28 7.77 3.86 -12.12
N ALA A 29 7.60 5.15 -11.86
CA ALA A 29 6.59 5.69 -10.97
C ALA A 29 5.52 6.44 -11.78
N SER A 30 4.28 6.47 -11.27
CA SER A 30 3.23 7.33 -11.81
C SER A 30 3.53 8.81 -11.53
N ASP A 31 3.05 9.69 -12.41
CA ASP A 31 3.07 11.13 -12.18
C ASP A 31 1.90 11.50 -11.24
N PRO A 32 2.17 12.04 -10.03
CA PRO A 32 1.11 12.43 -9.10
C PRO A 32 0.13 13.46 -9.69
N ALA A 33 0.55 14.29 -10.64
CA ALA A 33 -0.34 15.24 -11.31
C ALA A 33 -1.35 14.56 -12.24
N GLN A 34 -1.10 13.31 -12.65
CA GLN A 34 -1.95 12.52 -13.54
C GLN A 34 -2.76 11.44 -12.82
N ASP A 35 -2.69 11.39 -11.48
CA ASP A 35 -3.34 10.35 -10.67
C ASP A 35 -4.85 10.23 -10.94
N TYR A 36 -5.55 11.35 -11.20
CA TYR A 36 -6.99 11.35 -11.48
C TYR A 36 -7.36 10.56 -12.74
N SER A 37 -6.45 10.51 -13.73
CA SER A 37 -6.69 9.79 -15.00
C SER A 37 -6.24 8.33 -14.95
N MET A 38 -5.25 8.02 -14.10
CA MET A 38 -4.64 6.69 -14.01
C MET A 38 -5.30 5.82 -12.94
N PHE A 39 -5.90 6.42 -11.92
CA PHE A 39 -6.53 5.72 -10.81
C PHE A 39 -7.93 6.27 -10.55
N GLU A 40 -8.87 5.38 -10.26
CA GLU A 40 -10.19 5.79 -9.81
C GLU A 40 -10.06 6.46 -8.42
N PRO A 41 -10.40 7.74 -8.25
CA PRO A 41 -10.15 8.44 -7.00
C PRO A 41 -10.91 7.79 -5.84
N ALA A 42 -10.20 7.31 -4.83
CA ALA A 42 -10.83 6.87 -3.58
C ALA A 42 -11.68 7.99 -2.94
N ALA A 43 -11.32 9.26 -3.21
CA ALA A 43 -12.05 10.44 -2.75
C ALA A 43 -13.49 10.54 -3.29
N SER A 44 -13.78 10.02 -4.49
CA SER A 44 -15.15 9.99 -5.03
C SER A 44 -15.95 8.78 -4.57
N LYS A 45 -15.30 7.77 -3.98
CA LYS A 45 -15.97 6.61 -3.40
C LYS A 45 -16.50 6.99 -2.03
N ILE A 46 -17.80 7.26 -1.97
CA ILE A 46 -18.47 7.41 -0.69
C ILE A 46 -18.51 6.02 -0.04
N TYR A 47 -17.57 5.74 0.88
CA TYR A 47 -17.71 4.63 1.81
C TYR A 47 -18.86 4.96 2.77
N ARG A 48 -20.09 4.80 2.29
CA ARG A 48 -21.26 4.86 3.16
C ARG A 48 -21.29 3.53 3.91
N HIS A 49 -21.24 3.58 5.24
CA HIS A 49 -21.92 2.55 6.02
C HIS A 49 -23.34 2.50 5.43
N PRO A 50 -23.82 1.34 4.94
CA PRO A 50 -25.09 1.28 4.21
C PRO A 50 -26.24 1.69 5.13
N THR A 51 -26.62 2.98 5.09
CA THR A 51 -27.73 3.53 5.89
C THR A 51 -29.10 3.13 5.35
N PHE A 52 -29.14 2.42 4.22
CA PHE A 52 -30.36 1.90 3.61
C PHE A 52 -30.72 0.50 4.14
N TYR A 53 -29.81 -0.16 4.86
CA TYR A 53 -30.10 -1.47 5.45
C TYR A 53 -30.58 -1.27 6.88
N VAL A 54 -31.85 -1.58 7.13
CA VAL A 54 -32.38 -1.67 8.49
C VAL A 54 -31.85 -2.95 9.10
N LEU A 55 -30.98 -2.84 10.11
CA LEU A 55 -30.50 -4.02 10.84
C LEU A 55 -31.69 -4.65 11.60
N PRO A 56 -31.82 -5.99 11.59
CA PRO A 56 -32.72 -6.67 12.49
C PRO A 56 -32.38 -6.31 13.95
N GLU A 57 -33.39 -6.16 14.80
CA GLU A 57 -33.24 -5.77 16.21
C GLU A 57 -32.20 -6.63 16.96
N ALA A 58 -32.13 -7.93 16.63
CA ALA A 58 -31.18 -8.87 17.22
C ALA A 58 -29.68 -8.51 17.01
N VAL A 59 -29.37 -7.62 16.05
CA VAL A 59 -28.00 -7.22 15.68
C VAL A 59 -27.80 -5.70 15.68
N ASP A 60 -28.76 -4.91 16.17
CA ASP A 60 -28.72 -3.44 16.20
C ASP A 60 -28.22 -2.91 17.56
N HIS A 61 -26.99 -3.28 17.93
CA HIS A 61 -26.36 -2.91 19.21
C HIS A 61 -25.06 -2.10 19.06
N MET A 62 -24.89 -1.35 17.97
CA MET A 62 -23.70 -0.50 17.77
C MET A 62 -23.69 0.72 18.67
#